data_AF-A0A914MQV8-F1
#
_entry.id   AF-A0A914MQV8-F1
#
_cell.length_a   1.000
_cell.length_b   1.000
_cell.length_c   1.000
_cell.angle_alpha   90.00
_cell.angle_beta   90.00
_cell.angle_gamma   90.00
#
_symmetry.space_group_name_H-M   'P 1'
#
loop_
_entity.id
_entity.type
_entity.pdbx_description
1 polymer ?
#
loop_
_entity_poly.entity_id
_entity_poly.type
_entity_poly.pdbx_seq_one_letter_code
_entity_poly.pdbx_strand_id
1 'polypeptide(L)'
;MQYNHRQMKDVLDLIKAAKIPNDLPEYDAVVYVPIVVDFWNNQYKDKGYKFKVFVFGGVNEKPIFKYGNENFNVPLSIFHSNNHFDGLRNVGGMFGVNHKYCFTCEKKFRKSKEHDFRCKSLCRLCGRIGSERPCLATANYFKKCDDCGKNYLNEDCFNHHKKSSNCRQTKICEKCGVIWTIKNYKREQQKNHVCGQKWCKICRQYHSMYRGCFIRPLEPKKSIPYRLVTFDFEATQNEKIRNTNEERRLHKVNFIAATVTCTKCMEDGKIWRSPIKQNGKSCIICGNNRSITFSHRPYSQTKVDKQVVTQTPLREFIQWILFELNTQYSTMAFSHNGGRYDMVMVFREIYLKGVVRQ
;
A
#
# COMPACT_ATOMS: atom_id res chain seq x y z
N MET A 1 35.32 12.67 26.77
CA MET A 1 34.89 14.08 26.91
C MET A 1 35.34 14.96 25.74
N GLN A 2 36.57 14.85 25.21
CA GLN A 2 37.03 15.67 24.05
C GLN A 2 36.24 15.46 22.73
N TYR A 3 35.72 14.25 22.47
CA TYR A 3 35.02 13.94 21.21
C TYR A 3 33.67 14.66 21.06
N ASN A 4 32.88 14.73 22.14
CA ASN A 4 31.58 15.44 22.15
C ASN A 4 31.74 16.96 21.95
N HIS A 5 32.80 17.55 22.51
CA HIS A 5 33.06 18.98 22.33
C HIS A 5 33.37 19.35 20.87
N ARG A 6 34.11 18.49 20.16
CA ARG A 6 34.41 18.70 18.74
C ARG A 6 33.16 18.59 17.87
N GLN A 7 32.31 17.59 18.11
CA GLN A 7 31.06 17.41 17.36
C GLN A 7 30.09 18.58 17.59
N MET A 8 29.93 19.05 18.83
CA MET A 8 29.11 20.24 19.11
C MET A 8 29.65 21.49 18.41
N LYS A 9 30.98 21.68 18.39
CA LYS A 9 31.60 22.80 17.69
C LYS A 9 31.32 22.75 16.18
N ASP A 10 31.52 21.57 15.57
CA ASP A 10 31.27 21.37 14.14
C ASP A 10 29.79 21.64 13.77
N VAL A 11 28.85 21.28 14.66
CA VAL A 11 27.41 21.58 14.47
C VAL A 11 27.14 23.07 14.57
N LEU A 12 27.70 23.77 15.56
CA LEU A 12 27.52 25.22 15.71
C LEU A 12 28.11 25.99 14.52
N ASP A 13 29.29 25.57 14.05
CA ASP A 13 29.93 26.15 12.87
C ASP A 13 29.08 25.92 11.61
N LEU A 14 28.47 24.74 11.46
CA LEU A 14 27.54 24.43 10.37
C LEU A 14 26.29 25.31 10.44
N ILE A 15 25.64 25.39 11.60
CA ILE A 15 24.41 26.19 11.80
C ILE A 15 24.67 27.65 11.44
N LYS A 16 25.80 28.21 11.92
CA LYS A 16 26.22 29.58 11.59
C LYS A 16 26.49 29.75 10.10
N ALA A 17 27.25 28.85 9.49
CA ALA A 17 27.61 28.93 8.06
C ALA A 17 26.39 28.78 7.14
N ALA A 18 25.44 27.92 7.50
CA ALA A 18 24.19 27.69 6.78
C ALA A 18 23.10 28.71 7.10
N LYS A 19 23.38 29.71 7.95
CA LYS A 19 22.44 30.76 8.39
C LYS A 19 21.16 30.18 9.02
N ILE A 20 21.30 29.09 9.77
CA ILE A 20 20.21 28.44 10.50
C ILE A 20 20.10 29.13 11.87
N PRO A 21 18.90 29.52 12.34
CA PRO A 21 18.71 30.03 13.69
C PRO A 21 19.11 28.97 14.72
N ASN A 22 19.84 29.34 15.77
CA ASN A 22 20.34 28.41 16.78
C ASN A 22 19.54 28.41 18.10
N ASP A 23 18.51 29.24 18.17
CA ASP A 23 17.66 29.53 19.34
C ASP A 23 16.31 28.81 19.30
N LEU A 24 16.08 27.98 18.28
CA LEU A 24 14.82 27.27 18.12
C LEU A 24 14.75 26.03 19.02
N PRO A 25 13.57 25.75 19.59
CA PRO A 25 13.36 24.56 20.44
C PRO A 25 13.37 23.27 19.63
N GLU A 26 13.04 23.32 18.33
CA GLU A 26 13.02 22.19 17.42
C GLU A 26 13.29 22.62 15.98
N TYR A 27 13.72 21.66 15.15
CA TYR A 27 14.05 21.89 13.74
C TYR A 27 13.21 20.95 12.86
N ASP A 28 12.31 21.51 12.05
CA ASP A 28 11.55 20.75 11.06
C ASP A 28 12.47 20.22 9.94
N ALA A 29 12.51 18.89 9.77
CA ALA A 29 13.30 18.26 8.73
C ALA A 29 12.93 18.73 7.31
N VAL A 30 11.67 19.06 7.04
CA VAL A 30 11.22 19.57 5.73
C VAL A 30 11.83 20.94 5.42
N VAL A 31 12.12 21.73 6.45
CA VAL A 31 12.69 23.08 6.32
C VAL A 31 14.22 23.03 6.33
N TYR A 32 14.82 22.35 7.32
CA TYR A 32 16.27 22.48 7.57
C TYR A 32 17.12 21.44 6.83
N VAL A 33 16.60 20.26 6.50
CA VAL A 33 17.36 19.29 5.69
C VAL A 33 17.72 19.88 4.32
N PRO A 34 16.81 20.54 3.58
CA PRO A 34 17.16 21.21 2.33
C PRO A 34 18.34 22.18 2.45
N ILE A 35 18.29 23.06 3.45
CA ILE A 35 19.31 24.09 3.68
C ILE A 35 20.68 23.44 3.88
N VAL A 36 20.76 22.44 4.76
CA VAL A 36 22.03 21.74 5.06
C VAL A 36 22.54 20.96 3.85
N VAL A 37 21.66 20.23 3.15
CA VAL A 37 22.04 19.42 1.99
C VAL A 37 22.54 20.29 0.84
N ASP A 38 21.89 21.42 0.57
CA ASP A 38 22.31 22.34 -0.48
C ASP A 38 23.61 23.04 -0.11
N PHE A 39 23.77 23.44 1.16
CA PHE A 39 25.02 23.97 1.67
C PHE A 39 26.19 22.99 1.46
N TRP A 40 26.03 21.73 1.86
CA TRP A 40 27.08 20.71 1.67
C TRP A 40 27.31 20.37 0.20
N ASN A 41 26.26 20.25 -0.61
CA ASN A 41 26.43 20.02 -2.04
C ASN A 41 27.19 21.16 -2.74
N ASN A 42 27.03 22.40 -2.28
CA ASN A 42 27.78 23.54 -2.78
C ASN A 42 29.23 23.54 -2.25
N GLN A 43 29.41 23.37 -0.93
CA GLN A 43 30.73 23.38 -0.29
C GLN A 43 31.65 22.28 -0.82
N TYR A 44 31.10 21.11 -1.13
CA TYR A 44 31.86 19.93 -1.52
C TYR A 44 31.74 19.60 -3.01
N LYS A 45 31.20 20.52 -3.80
CA LYS A 45 31.00 20.36 -5.25
C LYS A 45 32.29 19.98 -5.98
N ASP A 46 33.37 20.70 -5.70
CA ASP A 46 34.67 20.51 -6.35
C ASP A 46 35.36 19.19 -5.95
N LYS A 47 34.99 18.65 -4.78
CA LYS A 47 35.42 17.32 -4.34
C LYS A 47 34.56 16.20 -4.92
N GLY A 48 33.53 16.53 -5.71
CA GLY A 48 32.65 15.57 -6.37
C GLY A 48 31.60 14.92 -5.47
N TYR A 49 31.41 15.40 -4.23
CA TYR A 49 30.39 14.86 -3.33
C TYR A 49 29.00 15.39 -3.71
N LYS A 50 28.03 14.48 -3.74
CA LYS A 50 26.62 14.73 -4.03
C LYS A 50 25.79 14.03 -2.97
N PHE A 51 25.42 14.79 -1.95
CA PHE A 51 24.64 14.36 -0.80
C PHE A 51 23.15 14.28 -1.14
N LYS A 52 22.52 13.23 -0.63
CA LYS A 52 21.06 13.08 -0.61
C LYS A 52 20.63 12.47 0.71
N VAL A 53 19.67 13.10 1.37
CA VAL A 53 19.14 12.65 2.65
C VAL A 53 17.91 11.77 2.41
N PHE A 54 17.83 10.69 3.21
CA PHE A 54 16.73 9.76 3.28
C PHE A 54 16.30 9.63 4.74
N VAL A 55 15.11 10.13 5.06
CA VAL A 55 14.54 10.03 6.41
C VAL A 55 13.59 8.85 6.44
N PHE A 56 13.82 7.93 7.37
CA PHE A 56 12.98 6.76 7.63
C PHE A 56 12.15 7.01 8.88
N GLY A 57 10.93 6.48 8.92
CA GLY A 57 10.07 6.56 10.10
C GLY A 57 9.20 5.32 10.25
N GLY A 58 9.09 4.82 11.49
CA GLY A 58 8.36 3.60 11.80
C GLY A 58 8.91 2.35 11.10
N VAL A 59 8.03 1.46 10.65
CA VAL A 59 8.37 0.17 10.01
C VAL A 59 8.37 0.26 8.47
N ASN A 60 8.32 1.47 7.91
CA ASN A 60 8.22 1.68 6.47
C ASN A 60 9.52 1.28 5.75
N GLU A 61 9.39 0.52 4.66
CA GLU A 61 10.55 0.15 3.82
C GLU A 61 11.08 1.35 3.01
N LYS A 62 10.20 2.30 2.70
CA LYS A 62 10.53 3.50 1.96
C LYS A 62 10.78 4.68 2.91
N PRO A 63 11.64 5.62 2.52
CA PRO A 63 11.82 6.84 3.29
C PRO A 63 10.50 7.64 3.29
N ILE A 64 10.20 8.24 4.44
CA ILE A 64 9.06 9.15 4.62
C ILE A 64 9.35 10.55 4.07
N PHE A 65 10.63 10.93 3.99
CA PHE A 65 11.08 12.18 3.41
C PHE A 65 12.45 11.99 2.74
N LYS A 66 12.70 12.70 1.65
CA LYS A 66 13.97 12.68 0.92
C LYS A 66 14.25 14.02 0.28
N TYR A 67 15.52 14.42 0.27
CA TYR A 67 15.95 15.66 -0.37
C TYR A 67 17.37 15.55 -0.94
N GLY A 68 17.58 16.09 -2.13
CA GLY A 68 18.85 16.08 -2.86
C GLY A 68 18.76 15.48 -4.27
N ASN A 69 19.83 15.64 -5.05
CA ASN A 69 19.88 15.29 -6.47
C ASN A 69 19.71 13.77 -6.72
N GLU A 70 19.03 13.38 -7.80
CA GLU A 70 18.89 11.97 -8.18
C GLU A 70 20.22 11.28 -8.54
N ASN A 71 21.23 12.02 -8.97
CA ASN A 71 22.58 11.52 -9.29
C ASN A 71 23.54 11.60 -8.09
N PHE A 72 23.03 11.36 -6.88
CA PHE A 72 23.81 11.39 -5.64
C PHE A 72 24.85 10.26 -5.58
N ASN A 73 25.93 10.48 -4.84
CA ASN A 73 26.91 9.45 -4.51
C ASN A 73 27.08 9.21 -3.00
N VAL A 74 26.62 10.14 -2.16
CA VAL A 74 26.63 10.03 -0.70
C VAL A 74 25.20 10.03 -0.14
N PRO A 75 24.60 8.85 0.11
CA PRO A 75 23.34 8.76 0.81
C PRO A 75 23.53 9.00 2.32
N LEU A 76 22.78 9.94 2.87
CA LEU A 76 22.70 10.21 4.30
C LEU A 76 21.37 9.65 4.83
N SER A 77 21.44 8.80 5.84
CA SER A 77 20.27 8.10 6.36
C SER A 77 19.97 8.52 7.78
N ILE A 78 18.74 8.94 8.03
CA ILE A 78 18.28 9.42 9.33
C ILE A 78 17.01 8.64 9.69
N PHE A 79 16.89 8.21 10.93
CA PHE A 79 15.69 7.58 11.48
C PHE A 79 14.95 8.57 12.36
N HIS A 80 13.64 8.71 12.16
CA HIS A 80 12.78 9.53 13.00
C HIS A 80 11.90 8.63 13.87
N SER A 81 12.04 8.77 15.20
CA SER A 81 11.18 8.11 16.19
C SER A 81 11.03 8.96 17.43
N ASN A 82 9.83 8.98 18.03
CA ASN A 82 9.55 9.68 19.29
C ASN A 82 10.03 11.15 19.31
N ASN A 83 9.77 11.89 18.21
CA ASN A 83 10.22 13.28 18.00
C ASN A 83 11.75 13.47 18.08
N HIS A 84 12.52 12.43 17.77
CA HIS A 84 13.98 12.46 17.72
C HIS A 84 14.51 11.92 16.39
N PHE A 85 15.66 12.43 15.96
CA PHE A 85 16.36 12.03 14.74
C PHE A 85 17.69 11.33 15.05
N ASP A 86 17.82 10.09 14.61
CA ASP A 86 19.01 9.26 14.81
C ASP A 86 19.74 8.97 13.49
N GLY A 87 21.06 9.13 13.49
CA GLY A 87 21.88 8.79 12.33
C GLY A 87 21.95 7.27 12.10
N LEU A 88 21.54 6.82 10.91
CA LEU A 88 21.59 5.42 10.53
C LEU A 88 22.86 5.11 9.74
N ARG A 89 23.76 4.32 10.33
CA ARG A 89 24.94 3.81 9.61
C ARG A 89 24.61 2.65 8.66
N ASN A 90 23.64 1.81 9.03
CA ASN A 90 23.23 0.64 8.25
C ASN A 90 21.71 0.51 8.21
N VAL A 91 21.09 1.14 7.20
CA VAL A 91 19.64 1.07 6.96
C VAL A 91 19.14 -0.36 6.77
N GLY A 92 19.97 -1.24 6.18
CA GLY A 92 19.61 -2.64 6.02
C GLY A 92 19.30 -3.33 7.36
N GLY A 93 20.04 -2.98 8.42
CA GLY A 93 19.84 -3.54 9.77
C GLY A 93 18.44 -3.31 10.34
N MET A 94 17.76 -2.22 9.95
CA MET A 94 16.39 -1.93 10.38
C MET A 94 15.38 -2.98 9.92
N PHE A 95 15.70 -3.69 8.83
CA PHE A 95 14.82 -4.71 8.25
C PHE A 95 15.18 -6.13 8.70
N GLY A 96 16.09 -6.27 9.67
CA GLY A 96 16.55 -7.53 10.25
C GLY A 96 17.90 -8.00 9.72
N VAL A 97 18.35 -9.13 10.28
CA VAL A 97 19.71 -9.67 10.04
C VAL A 97 19.98 -9.90 8.54
N ASN A 98 21.16 -9.48 8.09
CA ASN A 98 21.66 -9.64 6.72
C ASN A 98 20.87 -8.93 5.61
N HIS A 99 20.00 -7.98 5.93
CA HIS A 99 19.43 -7.11 4.92
C HIS A 99 20.40 -5.98 4.56
N LYS A 100 20.35 -5.60 3.28
CA LYS A 100 21.00 -4.44 2.69
C LYS A 100 19.93 -3.55 2.08
N TYR A 101 20.24 -2.28 1.92
CA TYR A 101 19.32 -1.31 1.33
C TYR A 101 19.93 -0.68 0.10
N CYS A 102 19.14 -0.53 -0.97
CA CYS A 102 19.54 0.23 -2.14
C CYS A 102 18.77 1.55 -2.18
N PHE A 103 19.49 2.66 -2.02
CA PHE A 103 18.92 4.02 -2.05
C PHE A 103 18.38 4.43 -3.43
N THR A 104 18.90 3.83 -4.50
CA THR A 104 18.53 4.19 -5.88
C THR A 104 17.20 3.58 -6.31
N CYS A 105 16.89 2.36 -5.87
CA CYS A 105 15.59 1.73 -6.16
C CYS A 105 14.68 1.67 -4.93
N GLU A 106 15.13 2.18 -3.79
CA GLU A 106 14.42 2.22 -2.49
C GLU A 106 13.86 0.85 -2.09
N LYS A 107 14.71 -0.18 -2.14
CA LYS A 107 14.34 -1.56 -1.78
C LYS A 107 15.38 -2.23 -0.91
N LYS A 108 14.90 -3.03 0.05
CA LYS A 108 15.75 -3.96 0.79
C LYS A 108 16.00 -5.24 0.00
N PHE A 109 17.15 -5.85 0.23
CA PHE A 109 17.52 -7.13 -0.35
C PHE A 109 18.51 -7.86 0.57
N ARG A 110 18.55 -9.19 0.53
CA ARG A 110 19.53 -9.97 1.32
C ARG A 110 20.74 -10.34 0.47
N LYS A 111 20.49 -10.75 -0.77
CA LYS A 111 21.52 -11.19 -1.71
C LYS A 111 21.47 -10.34 -2.97
N SER A 112 22.64 -10.04 -3.56
CA SER A 112 22.71 -9.21 -4.78
C SER A 112 21.87 -9.76 -5.94
N LYS A 113 21.67 -11.08 -6.01
CA LYS A 113 20.82 -11.74 -7.02
C LYS A 113 19.32 -11.44 -6.93
N GLU A 114 18.84 -10.96 -5.78
CA GLU A 114 17.43 -10.60 -5.55
C GLU A 114 17.13 -9.18 -6.05
N HIS A 115 18.17 -8.40 -6.34
CA HIS A 115 18.06 -7.01 -6.71
C HIS A 115 17.49 -6.83 -8.13
N ASP A 116 16.78 -5.72 -8.37
CA ASP A 116 16.22 -5.43 -9.69
C ASP A 116 17.36 -5.19 -10.70
N PHE A 117 17.39 -5.99 -11.77
CA PHE A 117 18.39 -5.90 -12.83
C PHE A 117 18.35 -4.55 -13.58
N ARG A 118 17.25 -3.80 -13.45
CA ARG A 118 17.06 -2.48 -14.04
C ARG A 118 17.56 -1.34 -13.15
N CYS A 119 18.02 -1.62 -11.93
CA CYS A 119 18.56 -0.59 -11.04
C CYS A 119 19.80 0.08 -11.65
N LYS A 120 19.85 1.41 -11.61
CA LYS A 120 20.99 2.21 -12.13
C LYS A 120 22.28 1.94 -11.36
N SER A 121 22.15 1.71 -10.06
CA SER A 121 23.27 1.41 -9.14
C SER A 121 23.68 -0.05 -9.14
N LEU A 122 23.26 -0.85 -10.12
CA LEU A 122 23.72 -2.23 -10.33
C LEU A 122 24.69 -2.26 -11.50
N CYS A 123 25.89 -2.79 -11.29
CA CYS A 123 26.75 -3.17 -12.39
C CYS A 123 26.29 -4.51 -12.98
N ARG A 124 25.72 -4.50 -14.18
CA ARG A 124 25.23 -5.71 -14.87
C ARG A 124 26.35 -6.72 -15.23
N LEU A 125 27.59 -6.26 -15.29
CA LEU A 125 28.75 -7.10 -15.62
C LEU A 125 29.21 -7.91 -14.40
N CYS A 126 29.52 -7.26 -13.27
CA CYS A 126 30.02 -7.93 -12.06
C CYS A 126 28.97 -8.23 -10.99
N GLY A 127 27.77 -7.64 -11.07
CA GLY A 127 26.67 -7.88 -10.11
C GLY A 127 26.78 -7.07 -8.82
N ARG A 128 27.78 -6.19 -8.67
CA ARG A 128 27.89 -5.28 -7.51
C ARG A 128 26.84 -4.18 -7.55
N ILE A 129 26.38 -3.81 -6.35
CA ILE A 129 25.36 -2.78 -6.13
C ILE A 129 26.00 -1.65 -5.31
N GLY A 130 25.79 -0.39 -5.71
CA GLY A 130 26.28 0.78 -4.97
C GLY A 130 26.11 2.08 -5.75
N SER A 131 26.26 3.22 -5.08
CA SER A 131 26.13 4.55 -5.69
C SER A 131 27.18 4.81 -6.79
N GLU A 132 28.38 4.25 -6.65
CA GLU A 132 29.47 4.34 -7.64
C GLU A 132 29.35 3.33 -8.80
N ARG A 133 28.16 2.76 -9.00
CA ARG A 133 27.90 1.78 -10.05
C ARG A 133 26.98 2.39 -11.11
N PRO A 134 27.09 1.97 -12.39
CA PRO A 134 27.90 0.87 -12.94
C PRO A 134 29.42 1.13 -12.89
N CYS A 135 30.24 0.07 -12.94
CA CYS A 135 31.70 0.22 -12.94
C CYS A 135 32.14 1.02 -14.17
N LEU A 136 32.94 2.07 -13.96
CA LEU A 136 33.47 2.92 -15.01
C LEU A 136 34.60 2.21 -15.77
N ALA A 137 34.71 2.51 -17.06
CA ALA A 137 35.81 2.00 -17.89
C ALA A 137 37.14 2.65 -17.48
N THR A 138 38.20 1.84 -17.47
CA THR A 138 39.58 2.30 -17.32
C THR A 138 40.21 2.30 -18.70
N ALA A 139 40.94 3.38 -19.05
CA ALA A 139 41.67 3.43 -20.30
C ALA A 139 42.61 2.20 -20.40
N ASN A 140 42.63 1.56 -21.58
CA ASN A 140 43.49 0.42 -21.91
C ASN A 140 43.17 -0.93 -21.24
N TYR A 141 41.99 -1.11 -20.63
CA TYR A 141 41.57 -2.43 -20.16
C TYR A 141 40.44 -3.02 -21.01
N PHE A 142 40.67 -4.22 -21.55
CA PHE A 142 39.64 -5.03 -22.19
C PHE A 142 39.88 -6.51 -21.89
N LYS A 143 38.93 -7.17 -21.22
CA LYS A 143 38.93 -8.64 -21.08
C LYS A 143 37.54 -9.22 -21.33
N LYS A 144 37.48 -10.26 -22.16
CA LYS A 144 36.31 -11.12 -22.32
C LYS A 144 36.39 -12.27 -21.32
N CYS A 145 35.27 -12.61 -20.69
CA CYS A 145 35.16 -13.82 -19.89
C CYS A 145 34.64 -14.96 -20.77
N ASP A 146 35.38 -16.06 -20.85
CA ASP A 146 35.04 -17.21 -21.70
C ASP A 146 33.79 -17.96 -21.19
N ASP A 147 33.58 -18.01 -19.88
CA ASP A 147 32.44 -18.73 -19.27
C ASP A 147 31.08 -18.07 -19.54
N CYS A 148 31.06 -16.73 -19.52
CA CYS A 148 29.82 -15.95 -19.58
C CYS A 148 29.68 -15.05 -20.81
N GLY A 149 30.75 -14.94 -21.61
CA GLY A 149 30.83 -14.16 -22.85
C GLY A 149 30.94 -12.64 -22.66
N LYS A 150 30.89 -12.13 -21.42
CA LYS A 150 30.84 -10.68 -21.15
C LYS A 150 32.19 -10.01 -21.33
N ASN A 151 32.15 -8.76 -21.80
CA ASN A 151 33.31 -7.90 -21.95
C ASN A 151 33.43 -6.94 -20.76
N TYR A 152 34.63 -6.78 -20.23
CA TYR A 152 34.95 -5.94 -19.09
C TYR A 152 35.96 -4.89 -19.49
N LEU A 153 35.65 -3.64 -19.15
CA LEU A 153 36.51 -2.47 -19.41
C LEU A 153 37.21 -1.96 -18.14
N ASN A 154 37.17 -2.75 -17.07
CA ASN A 154 37.71 -2.38 -15.77
C ASN A 154 38.23 -3.64 -15.07
N GLU A 155 39.48 -3.57 -14.58
CA GLU A 155 40.15 -4.71 -13.97
C GLU A 155 39.52 -5.16 -12.65
N ASP A 156 39.20 -4.23 -11.76
CA ASP A 156 38.49 -4.52 -10.50
C ASP A 156 37.12 -5.15 -10.78
N CYS A 157 36.42 -4.69 -11.81
CA CYS A 157 35.15 -5.25 -12.25
C CYS A 157 35.30 -6.72 -12.68
N PHE A 158 36.33 -7.03 -13.49
CA PHE A 158 36.61 -8.39 -13.95
C PHE A 158 37.06 -9.32 -12.81
N ASN A 159 38.00 -8.85 -11.98
CA ASN A 159 38.53 -9.63 -10.85
C ASN A 159 37.44 -9.95 -9.83
N HIS A 160 36.56 -8.99 -9.52
CA HIS A 160 35.40 -9.25 -8.68
C HIS A 160 34.43 -10.23 -9.35
N HIS A 161 34.17 -10.06 -10.64
CA HIS A 161 33.31 -10.96 -11.40
C HIS A 161 33.78 -12.42 -11.29
N LYS A 162 35.09 -12.69 -11.45
CA LYS A 162 35.66 -14.05 -11.37
C LYS A 162 35.47 -14.70 -10.00
N LYS A 163 35.58 -13.91 -8.94
CA LYS A 163 35.36 -14.38 -7.55
C LYS A 163 33.88 -14.51 -7.20
N SER A 164 32.99 -13.90 -7.98
CA SER A 164 31.56 -13.86 -7.71
C SER A 164 30.80 -15.02 -8.36
N SER A 165 29.65 -15.38 -7.78
CA SER A 165 28.70 -16.30 -8.41
C SER A 165 27.98 -15.69 -9.64
N ASN A 166 28.20 -14.41 -9.94
CA ASN A 166 27.52 -13.72 -11.04
C ASN A 166 27.91 -14.29 -12.42
N CYS A 167 29.15 -14.77 -12.57
CA CYS A 167 29.63 -15.43 -13.79
C CYS A 167 28.73 -16.61 -14.19
N ARG A 168 28.46 -17.51 -13.23
CA ARG A 168 27.64 -18.71 -13.44
C ARG A 168 26.15 -18.42 -13.55
N GLN A 169 25.70 -17.28 -13.03
CA GLN A 169 24.28 -16.91 -12.97
C GLN A 169 23.82 -16.09 -14.16
N THR A 170 24.71 -15.41 -14.90
CA THR A 170 24.31 -14.50 -15.97
C THR A 170 25.25 -14.57 -17.14
N LYS A 171 24.70 -14.74 -18.34
CA LYS A 171 25.44 -14.81 -19.61
C LYS A 171 25.00 -13.69 -20.54
N ILE A 172 25.89 -13.27 -21.43
CA ILE A 172 25.52 -12.39 -22.54
C ILE A 172 25.20 -13.26 -23.76
N CYS A 173 24.15 -12.91 -24.50
CA CYS A 173 23.87 -13.54 -25.78
C CYS A 173 24.74 -12.90 -26.88
N GLU A 174 25.49 -13.70 -27.63
CA GLU A 174 26.34 -13.20 -28.71
C GLU A 174 25.54 -12.60 -29.87
N LYS A 175 24.32 -13.07 -30.11
CA LYS A 175 23.47 -12.59 -31.22
C LYS A 175 22.80 -11.24 -30.94
N CYS A 176 22.35 -11.00 -29.70
CA CYS A 176 21.54 -9.82 -29.37
C CYS A 176 22.17 -8.91 -28.29
N GLY A 177 23.32 -9.30 -27.72
CA GLY A 177 24.01 -8.54 -26.67
C GLY A 177 23.28 -8.47 -25.33
N VAL A 178 22.12 -9.10 -25.19
CA VAL A 178 21.33 -9.06 -23.95
C VAL A 178 21.98 -9.96 -22.89
N ILE A 179 22.20 -9.38 -21.71
CA ILE A 179 22.56 -10.15 -20.52
C ILE A 179 21.29 -10.78 -19.96
N TRP A 180 21.29 -12.10 -19.85
CA TRP A 180 20.19 -12.87 -19.28
C TRP A 180 20.65 -13.68 -18.07
N THR A 181 19.74 -13.91 -17.15
CA THR A 181 20.01 -14.73 -15.96
C THR A 181 19.70 -16.19 -16.26
N ILE A 182 20.67 -17.06 -16.02
CA ILE A 182 20.47 -18.51 -15.96
C ILE A 182 19.71 -18.80 -14.67
N LYS A 183 18.37 -18.71 -14.73
CA LYS A 183 17.54 -19.06 -13.59
C LYS A 183 17.47 -20.59 -13.49
N ASN A 184 17.81 -21.12 -12.32
CA ASN A 184 17.33 -22.44 -11.92
C ASN A 184 15.85 -22.31 -11.50
N TYR A 185 15.09 -23.41 -11.61
CA TYR A 185 13.77 -23.72 -11.01
C TYR A 185 12.54 -23.77 -11.96
N LYS A 186 12.10 -25.02 -12.18
CA LYS A 186 10.75 -25.65 -12.30
C LYS A 186 9.51 -24.88 -12.81
N ARG A 187 9.46 -23.54 -12.84
CA ARG A 187 8.26 -22.75 -13.18
C ARG A 187 8.33 -21.99 -14.51
N GLU A 188 9.51 -21.80 -15.08
CA GLU A 188 9.65 -21.17 -16.39
C GLU A 188 9.78 -22.26 -17.47
N GLN A 189 8.96 -22.17 -18.52
CA GLN A 189 8.96 -23.12 -19.64
C GLN A 189 10.28 -23.08 -20.43
N GLN A 190 11.01 -21.97 -20.34
CA GLN A 190 12.17 -21.69 -21.16
C GLN A 190 13.46 -21.69 -20.34
N LYS A 191 14.29 -22.72 -20.56
CA LYS A 191 15.58 -22.91 -19.85
C LYS A 191 16.72 -22.04 -20.42
N ASN A 192 16.62 -21.65 -21.69
CA ASN A 192 17.66 -20.92 -22.43
C ASN A 192 17.13 -19.62 -23.01
N HIS A 193 17.96 -18.58 -23.07
CA HIS A 193 17.60 -17.35 -23.77
C HIS A 193 17.26 -17.60 -25.25
N VAL A 194 16.12 -17.06 -25.70
CA VAL A 194 15.73 -16.98 -27.12
C VAL A 194 15.68 -15.52 -27.51
N CYS A 195 16.44 -15.16 -28.54
CA CYS A 195 16.52 -13.78 -29.02
C CYS A 195 15.14 -13.30 -29.52
N GLY A 196 14.84 -12.03 -29.28
CA GLY A 196 13.59 -11.42 -29.71
C GLY A 196 12.37 -11.85 -28.90
N GLN A 197 12.53 -12.56 -27.78
CA GLN A 197 11.44 -12.86 -26.85
C GLN A 197 11.57 -12.09 -25.53
N LYS A 198 10.43 -11.73 -24.93
CA LYS A 198 10.33 -11.09 -23.62
C LYS A 198 9.30 -11.81 -22.75
N TRP A 199 9.59 -11.90 -21.45
CA TRP A 199 8.64 -12.40 -20.46
C TRP A 199 7.50 -11.41 -20.26
N CYS A 200 6.26 -11.88 -20.37
CA CYS A 200 5.07 -11.08 -20.08
C CYS A 200 4.55 -11.36 -18.67
N LYS A 201 4.40 -10.31 -17.86
CA LYS A 201 3.87 -10.43 -16.49
C LYS A 201 2.37 -10.68 -16.43
N ILE A 202 1.63 -10.39 -17.51
CA ILE A 202 0.16 -10.49 -17.56
C ILE A 202 -0.24 -11.95 -17.76
N CYS A 203 0.21 -12.57 -18.85
CA CYS A 203 -0.10 -13.97 -19.18
C CYS A 203 0.88 -14.99 -18.59
N ARG A 204 2.01 -14.53 -18.04
CA ARG A 204 3.10 -15.39 -17.53
C ARG A 204 3.69 -16.34 -18.59
N GLN A 205 3.83 -15.84 -19.82
CA GLN A 205 4.47 -16.54 -20.94
C GLN A 205 5.49 -15.65 -21.65
N TYR A 206 6.37 -16.27 -22.44
CA TYR A 206 7.30 -15.56 -23.33
C TYR A 206 6.60 -15.22 -24.65
N HIS A 207 6.79 -13.98 -25.11
CA HIS A 207 6.26 -13.51 -26.38
C HIS A 207 7.33 -12.83 -27.21
N SER A 208 7.15 -12.84 -28.52
CA SER A 208 7.93 -12.01 -29.43
C SER A 208 7.87 -10.54 -28.99
N MET A 209 9.02 -9.87 -28.99
CA MET A 209 9.13 -8.44 -28.71
C MET A 209 8.28 -7.61 -29.67
N TYR A 210 8.13 -8.07 -30.92
CA TYR A 210 7.38 -7.40 -31.98
C TYR A 210 5.86 -7.55 -31.81
N ARG A 211 5.37 -8.75 -31.48
CA ARG A 211 3.92 -9.00 -31.34
C ARG A 211 3.36 -8.64 -29.97
N GLY A 212 4.16 -8.77 -28.90
CA GLY A 212 3.71 -8.48 -27.53
C GLY A 212 2.70 -9.49 -26.99
N CYS A 213 1.92 -9.08 -25.98
CA CYS A 213 0.87 -9.89 -25.34
C CYS A 213 -0.50 -9.41 -25.81
N PHE A 214 -1.36 -10.32 -26.27
CA PHE A 214 -2.73 -10.00 -26.69
C PHE A 214 -3.73 -9.90 -25.52
N ILE A 215 -3.34 -10.34 -24.32
CA ILE A 215 -4.19 -10.20 -23.13
C ILE A 215 -4.23 -8.73 -22.72
N ARG A 216 -5.40 -8.12 -22.86
CA ARG A 216 -5.66 -6.76 -22.39
C ARG A 216 -5.53 -6.71 -20.86
N PRO A 217 -4.86 -5.71 -20.28
CA PRO A 217 -4.90 -5.48 -18.84
C PRO A 217 -6.36 -5.40 -18.40
N LEU A 218 -6.72 -6.06 -17.30
CA LEU A 218 -8.03 -5.85 -16.68
C LEU A 218 -8.05 -4.40 -16.21
N GLU A 219 -8.82 -3.54 -16.87
CA GLU A 219 -9.07 -2.21 -16.35
C GLU A 219 -9.79 -2.38 -15.00
N PRO A 220 -9.29 -1.74 -13.92
CA PRO A 220 -10.00 -1.79 -12.66
C PRO A 220 -11.40 -1.21 -12.90
N LYS A 221 -12.43 -2.03 -12.69
CA LYS A 221 -13.82 -1.56 -12.76
C LYS A 221 -13.91 -0.34 -11.86
N LYS A 222 -14.41 0.79 -12.40
CA LYS A 222 -14.69 1.99 -11.60
C LYS A 222 -15.52 1.54 -10.39
N SER A 223 -15.04 1.80 -9.18
CA SER A 223 -15.77 1.48 -7.95
C SER A 223 -17.04 2.31 -7.92
N ILE A 224 -18.18 1.67 -8.23
CA ILE A 224 -19.49 2.32 -8.15
C ILE A 224 -19.84 2.37 -6.66
N PRO A 225 -20.07 3.56 -6.09
CA PRO A 225 -20.41 3.66 -4.68
C PRO A 225 -21.72 2.93 -4.42
N TYR A 226 -21.75 2.14 -3.34
CA TYR A 226 -22.92 1.37 -2.93
C TYR A 226 -23.27 1.67 -1.47
N ARG A 227 -24.50 1.32 -1.11
CA ARG A 227 -25.10 1.52 0.20
C ARG A 227 -25.05 0.22 0.99
N LEU A 228 -24.74 0.32 2.27
CA LEU A 228 -24.81 -0.74 3.26
C LEU A 228 -25.93 -0.42 4.25
N VAL A 229 -26.78 -1.40 4.52
CA VAL A 229 -27.80 -1.34 5.58
C VAL A 229 -27.53 -2.47 6.56
N THR A 230 -27.20 -2.12 7.80
CA THR A 230 -26.98 -3.09 8.86
C THR A 230 -28.18 -3.06 9.80
N PHE A 231 -28.75 -4.20 10.14
CA PHE A 231 -29.93 -4.22 11.00
C PHE A 231 -29.91 -5.34 12.05
N ASP A 232 -30.66 -5.14 13.12
CA ASP A 232 -30.88 -6.13 14.17
C ASP A 232 -32.31 -6.03 14.69
N PHE A 233 -32.90 -7.17 15.05
CA PHE A 233 -34.30 -7.24 15.46
C PHE A 233 -34.45 -7.76 16.89
N GLU A 234 -35.53 -7.34 17.53
CA GLU A 234 -36.10 -8.05 18.68
C GLU A 234 -37.43 -8.66 18.27
N ALA A 235 -37.71 -9.85 18.80
CA ALA A 235 -38.95 -10.57 18.56
C ALA A 235 -39.59 -11.06 19.86
N THR A 236 -40.92 -10.98 19.95
CA THR A 236 -41.68 -11.62 21.03
C THR A 236 -42.04 -13.07 20.67
N GLN A 237 -42.23 -13.90 21.69
CA GLN A 237 -42.59 -15.32 21.57
C GLN A 237 -43.86 -15.66 22.37
N ASN A 238 -44.82 -14.73 22.38
CA ASN A 238 -46.01 -14.86 23.24
C ASN A 238 -47.03 -15.87 22.70
N GLU A 239 -47.00 -16.13 21.38
CA GLU A 239 -47.97 -17.00 20.70
C GLU A 239 -47.37 -18.40 20.49
N LYS A 240 -48.12 -19.46 20.89
CA LYS A 240 -47.74 -20.86 20.60
C LYS A 240 -48.20 -21.24 19.20
N ILE A 241 -47.39 -22.01 18.47
CA ILE A 241 -47.78 -22.55 17.17
C ILE A 241 -48.75 -23.71 17.42
N ARG A 242 -50.03 -23.54 17.04
CA ARG A 242 -51.01 -24.63 17.09
C ARG A 242 -50.64 -25.63 15.98
N ASN A 243 -50.56 -26.92 16.32
CA ASN A 243 -50.29 -28.08 15.44
C ASN A 243 -48.85 -28.63 15.37
N THR A 244 -48.05 -28.49 16.43
CA THR A 244 -46.80 -29.26 16.56
C THR A 244 -46.72 -29.98 17.90
N ASN A 245 -46.24 -31.24 17.92
CA ASN A 245 -45.99 -32.01 19.15
C ASN A 245 -44.82 -31.43 20.00
N GLU A 246 -44.15 -30.40 19.50
CA GLU A 246 -43.08 -29.67 20.16
C GLU A 246 -43.60 -28.29 20.63
N GLU A 247 -43.09 -27.78 21.77
CA GLU A 247 -43.40 -26.45 22.31
C GLU A 247 -42.81 -25.29 21.47
N ARG A 248 -43.12 -25.24 20.18
CA ARG A 248 -42.65 -24.17 19.29
C ARG A 248 -43.47 -22.89 19.50
N ARG A 249 -42.77 -21.77 19.69
CA ARG A 249 -43.35 -20.43 19.83
C ARG A 249 -43.14 -19.61 18.55
N LEU A 250 -44.12 -18.81 18.18
CA LEU A 250 -44.07 -17.92 17.03
C LEU A 250 -43.22 -16.70 17.36
N HIS A 251 -42.19 -16.45 16.55
CA HIS A 251 -41.37 -15.24 16.66
C HIS A 251 -42.05 -14.09 15.90
N LYS A 252 -42.43 -13.03 16.62
CA LYS A 252 -43.04 -11.84 16.04
C LYS A 252 -42.14 -10.63 16.26
N VAL A 253 -41.56 -10.11 15.18
CA VAL A 253 -40.68 -8.94 15.23
C VAL A 253 -41.44 -7.73 15.78
N ASN A 254 -40.96 -7.16 16.89
CA ASN A 254 -41.57 -6.03 17.57
C ASN A 254 -40.70 -4.78 17.60
N PHE A 255 -39.41 -4.93 17.30
CA PHE A 255 -38.46 -3.83 17.22
C PHE A 255 -37.37 -4.15 16.19
N ILE A 256 -36.96 -3.13 15.44
CA ILE A 256 -35.90 -3.21 14.44
C ILE A 256 -35.02 -1.98 14.60
N ALA A 257 -33.71 -2.18 14.75
CA ALA A 257 -32.72 -1.14 14.64
C ALA A 257 -31.94 -1.28 13.34
N ALA A 258 -31.92 -0.24 12.51
CA ALA A 258 -31.22 -0.22 11.24
C ALA A 258 -30.27 0.98 11.14
N THR A 259 -29.08 0.74 10.59
CA THR A 259 -28.09 1.77 10.30
C THR A 259 -27.72 1.73 8.82
N VAL A 260 -27.67 2.90 8.16
CA VAL A 260 -27.30 3.03 6.76
C VAL A 260 -25.98 3.79 6.57
N THR A 261 -25.14 3.33 5.65
CA THR A 261 -23.96 4.07 5.19
C THR A 261 -23.63 3.75 3.74
N CYS A 262 -22.67 4.45 3.15
CA CYS A 262 -22.16 4.16 1.82
C CYS A 262 -20.63 4.17 1.86
N THR A 263 -20.01 3.61 0.82
CA THR A 263 -18.56 3.56 0.70
C THR A 263 -17.91 4.94 0.83
N LYS A 264 -18.51 6.01 0.27
CA LYS A 264 -18.02 7.39 0.41
C LYS A 264 -18.09 7.91 1.85
N CYS A 265 -19.15 7.60 2.59
CA CYS A 265 -19.26 8.02 3.99
C CYS A 265 -18.31 7.25 4.92
N MET A 266 -17.81 6.09 4.50
CA MET A 266 -16.86 5.28 5.29
C MET A 266 -15.41 5.78 5.14
N GLU A 267 -15.09 6.51 4.07
CA GLU A 267 -13.75 7.05 3.83
C GLU A 267 -13.35 8.09 4.90
N ASP A 268 -14.32 8.76 5.53
CA ASP A 268 -14.10 9.65 6.66
C ASP A 268 -14.74 9.09 7.95
N GLY A 269 -13.88 8.62 8.86
CA GLY A 269 -14.30 8.05 10.14
C GLY A 269 -15.10 9.01 11.05
N LYS A 270 -14.98 10.33 10.86
CA LYS A 270 -15.77 11.33 11.60
C LYS A 270 -17.19 11.44 11.04
N ILE A 271 -17.36 11.27 9.73
CA ILE A 271 -18.67 11.32 9.04
C ILE A 271 -19.50 10.06 9.36
N TRP A 272 -18.86 8.89 9.45
CA TRP A 272 -19.52 7.63 9.78
C TRP A 272 -20.19 7.66 11.18
N ARG A 273 -19.50 8.20 12.18
CA ARG A 273 -19.99 8.22 13.59
C ARG A 273 -20.98 9.35 13.89
N SER A 274 -21.30 10.19 12.91
CA SER A 274 -22.17 11.34 13.07
C SER A 274 -23.52 11.14 12.38
N PRO A 275 -24.60 11.79 12.85
CA PRO A 275 -25.85 11.88 12.09
C PRO A 275 -25.60 12.36 10.65
N ILE A 276 -26.31 11.81 9.66
CA ILE A 276 -26.08 12.15 8.24
C ILE A 276 -26.39 13.62 7.94
N LYS A 277 -27.33 14.24 8.68
CA LYS A 277 -27.59 15.67 8.59
C LYS A 277 -26.47 16.47 9.26
N GLN A 278 -25.42 16.78 8.51
CA GLN A 278 -24.44 17.79 8.88
C GLN A 278 -24.67 19.05 8.05
N ASN A 279 -24.79 20.21 8.71
CA ASN A 279 -25.00 21.52 8.05
C ASN A 279 -26.17 21.56 7.05
N GLY A 280 -27.26 20.84 7.33
CA GLY A 280 -28.46 20.81 6.49
C GLY A 280 -28.36 20.02 5.19
N LYS A 281 -27.23 19.37 4.89
CA LYS A 281 -27.06 18.53 3.69
C LYS A 281 -27.12 17.05 4.06
N SER A 282 -27.94 16.30 3.33
CA SER A 282 -28.00 14.84 3.42
C SER A 282 -27.12 14.16 2.39
N CYS A 283 -26.73 12.92 2.65
CA CYS A 283 -25.97 12.13 1.69
C CYS A 283 -26.91 11.66 0.57
N ILE A 284 -26.62 11.98 -0.68
CA ILE A 284 -27.43 11.54 -1.84
C ILE A 284 -27.51 10.00 -1.96
N ILE A 285 -26.52 9.29 -1.41
CA ILE A 285 -26.51 7.82 -1.36
C ILE A 285 -27.25 7.34 -0.12
N CYS A 286 -26.85 7.74 1.09
CA CYS A 286 -27.45 7.17 2.32
C CYS A 286 -28.87 7.69 2.63
N GLY A 287 -29.28 8.82 2.05
CA GLY A 287 -30.52 9.51 2.38
C GLY A 287 -30.37 10.43 3.58
N ASN A 288 -31.49 10.73 4.25
CA ASN A 288 -31.57 11.78 5.28
C ASN A 288 -31.25 11.31 6.70
N ASN A 289 -31.37 10.01 6.97
CA ASN A 289 -31.31 9.45 8.33
C ASN A 289 -30.33 8.27 8.34
N ARG A 290 -29.43 8.23 9.33
CA ARG A 290 -28.42 7.18 9.49
C ARG A 290 -28.93 6.05 10.35
N SER A 291 -29.46 6.39 11.52
CA SER A 291 -30.02 5.44 12.47
C SER A 291 -31.54 5.54 12.43
N ILE A 292 -32.20 4.47 12.01
CA ILE A 292 -33.65 4.39 11.85
C ILE A 292 -34.15 3.18 12.61
N THR A 293 -35.24 3.34 13.35
CA THR A 293 -35.88 2.24 14.05
C THR A 293 -37.32 2.05 13.63
N PHE A 294 -37.79 0.81 13.70
CA PHE A 294 -39.18 0.44 13.43
C PHE A 294 -39.68 -0.33 14.64
N SER A 295 -40.74 0.15 15.30
CA SER A 295 -41.16 -0.40 16.59
C SER A 295 -42.67 -0.32 16.79
N HIS A 296 -43.24 -1.24 17.60
CA HIS A 296 -44.66 -1.17 17.99
C HIS A 296 -44.98 0.04 18.86
N ARG A 297 -44.00 0.54 19.63
CA ARG A 297 -44.18 1.63 20.60
C ARG A 297 -43.05 2.64 20.49
N PRO A 298 -43.31 3.93 20.76
CA PRO A 298 -42.27 4.94 20.85
C PRO A 298 -41.36 4.68 22.06
N TYR A 299 -40.14 5.18 22.00
CA TYR A 299 -39.19 5.15 23.13
C TYR A 299 -38.38 6.45 23.17
N SER A 300 -37.93 6.84 24.36
CA SER A 300 -37.25 8.13 24.59
C SER A 300 -35.80 8.00 25.04
N GLN A 301 -35.37 6.81 25.48
CA GLN A 301 -34.06 6.63 26.12
C GLN A 301 -32.88 6.58 25.13
N THR A 302 -33.13 6.29 23.85
CA THR A 302 -32.08 6.16 22.84
C THR A 302 -32.30 7.17 21.71
N LYS A 303 -31.28 7.97 21.43
CA LYS A 303 -31.31 8.95 20.35
C LYS A 303 -31.08 8.25 19.00
N VAL A 304 -32.02 8.38 18.09
CA VAL A 304 -31.93 7.90 16.69
C VAL A 304 -32.39 9.01 15.75
N ASP A 305 -32.05 8.93 14.47
CA ASP A 305 -32.39 9.98 13.51
C ASP A 305 -33.87 9.94 13.11
N LYS A 306 -34.47 8.75 13.05
CA LYS A 306 -35.91 8.54 12.76
C LYS A 306 -36.45 7.36 13.55
N GLN A 307 -37.56 7.56 14.26
CA GLN A 307 -38.35 6.48 14.85
C GLN A 307 -39.62 6.28 14.01
N VAL A 308 -39.86 5.06 13.52
CA VAL A 308 -41.07 4.66 12.82
C VAL A 308 -41.91 3.79 13.76
N VAL A 309 -42.93 4.39 14.36
CA VAL A 309 -43.85 3.67 15.24
C VAL A 309 -44.98 3.08 14.42
N THR A 310 -45.10 1.76 14.39
CA THR A 310 -46.04 1.02 13.52
C THR A 310 -46.46 -0.30 14.15
N GLN A 311 -47.67 -0.79 13.84
CA GLN A 311 -48.11 -2.13 14.24
C GLN A 311 -47.46 -3.26 13.44
N THR A 312 -46.76 -2.93 12.35
CA THR A 312 -46.07 -3.92 11.50
C THR A 312 -44.62 -3.51 11.20
N PRO A 313 -43.71 -3.55 12.19
CA PRO A 313 -42.32 -3.07 12.05
C PRO A 313 -41.58 -3.71 10.88
N LEU A 314 -41.72 -5.02 10.71
CA LEU A 314 -41.05 -5.74 9.64
C LEU A 314 -41.53 -5.31 8.24
N ARG A 315 -42.84 -5.06 8.06
CA ARG A 315 -43.38 -4.63 6.76
C ARG A 315 -42.88 -3.23 6.38
N GLU A 316 -42.87 -2.31 7.33
CA GLU A 316 -42.37 -0.94 7.12
C GLU A 316 -40.86 -0.93 6.86
N PHE A 317 -40.10 -1.77 7.56
CA PHE A 317 -38.67 -1.94 7.31
C PHE A 317 -38.39 -2.43 5.88
N ILE A 318 -39.13 -3.44 5.40
CA ILE A 318 -39.01 -3.92 4.02
C ILE A 318 -39.42 -2.84 3.02
N GLN A 319 -40.49 -2.09 3.30
CA GLN A 319 -40.92 -0.97 2.46
C GLN A 319 -39.82 0.08 2.32
N TRP A 320 -39.18 0.44 3.44
CA TRP A 320 -38.09 1.39 3.47
C TRP A 320 -36.88 0.93 2.63
N ILE A 321 -36.41 -0.30 2.82
CA ILE A 321 -35.25 -0.83 2.07
C ILE A 321 -35.52 -0.88 0.56
N LEU A 322 -36.72 -1.30 0.16
CA LEU A 322 -37.02 -1.54 -1.24
C LEU A 322 -37.42 -0.28 -2.02
N PHE A 323 -38.06 0.70 -1.36
CA PHE A 323 -38.75 1.78 -2.09
C PHE A 323 -38.40 3.19 -1.61
N GLU A 324 -37.94 3.39 -0.37
CA GLU A 324 -37.60 4.74 0.12
C GLU A 324 -36.13 5.11 -0.13
N LEU A 325 -35.27 4.12 -0.32
CA LEU A 325 -33.86 4.34 -0.61
C LEU A 325 -33.65 4.61 -2.11
N ASN A 326 -32.77 5.55 -2.46
CA ASN A 326 -32.46 5.88 -3.86
C ASN A 326 -31.98 4.63 -4.63
N THR A 327 -32.73 4.26 -5.66
CA THR A 327 -32.58 3.04 -6.49
C THR A 327 -31.43 3.11 -7.50
N GLN A 328 -30.86 4.30 -7.74
CA GLN A 328 -29.67 4.46 -8.58
C GLN A 328 -28.42 3.79 -7.98
N TYR A 329 -28.43 3.52 -6.67
CA TYR A 329 -27.32 2.92 -5.95
C TYR A 329 -27.72 1.55 -5.41
N SER A 330 -26.85 0.56 -5.62
CA SER A 330 -27.03 -0.77 -5.05
C SER A 330 -27.06 -0.72 -3.52
N THR A 331 -28.04 -1.39 -2.91
CA THR A 331 -28.13 -1.55 -1.46
C THR A 331 -27.78 -2.98 -1.08
N MET A 332 -26.82 -3.14 -0.17
CA MET A 332 -26.51 -4.41 0.46
C MET A 332 -26.99 -4.37 1.90
N ALA A 333 -27.98 -5.19 2.23
CA ALA A 333 -28.52 -5.28 3.58
C ALA A 333 -27.98 -6.54 4.28
N PHE A 334 -27.48 -6.40 5.51
CA PHE A 334 -27.02 -7.53 6.32
C PHE A 334 -27.48 -7.40 7.76
N SER A 335 -27.92 -8.51 8.36
CA SER A 335 -28.23 -8.56 9.78
C SER A 335 -26.94 -8.61 10.59
N HIS A 336 -26.97 -8.13 11.84
CA HIS A 336 -25.83 -8.21 12.76
C HIS A 336 -25.31 -9.66 12.90
N ASN A 337 -26.21 -10.64 12.80
CA ASN A 337 -25.86 -12.07 12.74
C ASN A 337 -26.43 -12.73 11.47
N GLY A 338 -25.68 -12.67 10.37
CA GLY A 338 -26.10 -13.14 9.04
C GLY A 338 -26.52 -14.61 8.92
N GLY A 339 -26.20 -15.45 9.92
CA GLY A 339 -26.57 -16.87 9.97
C GLY A 339 -27.80 -17.22 10.83
N ARG A 340 -28.50 -16.23 11.39
CA ARG A 340 -29.63 -16.44 12.32
C ARG A 340 -30.97 -15.90 11.77
N TYR A 341 -31.99 -15.96 12.60
CA TYR A 341 -33.41 -15.76 12.27
C TYR A 341 -33.73 -14.41 11.63
N ASP A 342 -32.96 -13.35 11.91
CA ASP A 342 -33.23 -11.98 11.43
C ASP A 342 -33.34 -11.91 9.91
N MET A 343 -32.34 -12.49 9.23
CA MET A 343 -32.28 -12.47 7.78
C MET A 343 -33.36 -13.35 7.14
N VAL A 344 -33.69 -14.48 7.79
CA VAL A 344 -34.75 -15.39 7.33
C VAL A 344 -36.12 -14.72 7.35
N MET A 345 -36.41 -13.95 8.40
CA MET A 345 -37.68 -13.21 8.52
C MET A 345 -37.80 -12.10 7.48
N VAL A 346 -36.71 -11.37 7.20
CA VAL A 346 -36.64 -10.38 6.11
C VAL A 346 -36.92 -11.03 4.76
N PHE A 347 -36.20 -12.11 4.42
CA PHE A 347 -36.39 -12.78 3.14
C PHE A 347 -37.80 -13.33 2.97
N ARG A 348 -38.40 -13.89 4.03
CA ARG A 348 -39.79 -14.36 4.01
C ARG A 348 -40.76 -13.23 3.67
N GLU A 349 -40.63 -12.06 4.28
CA GLU A 349 -41.53 -10.93 3.98
C GLU A 349 -41.29 -10.34 2.57
N ILE A 350 -40.04 -10.32 2.09
CA ILE A 350 -39.74 -9.93 0.70
C ILE A 350 -40.40 -10.90 -0.29
N TYR A 351 -40.31 -12.21 -0.01
CA TYR A 351 -40.94 -13.26 -0.80
C TYR A 351 -42.46 -13.10 -0.82
N LEU A 352 -43.09 -12.91 0.35
CA LEU A 352 -44.54 -12.70 0.46
C LEU A 352 -45.03 -11.42 -0.24
N LYS A 353 -44.20 -10.38 -0.34
CA LYS A 353 -44.50 -9.18 -1.13
C LYS A 353 -44.43 -9.38 -2.65
N GLY A 354 -43.98 -10.55 -3.13
CA GLY A 354 -43.91 -10.86 -4.56
C GLY A 354 -42.81 -10.10 -5.33
N VAL A 355 -41.81 -9.57 -4.63
CA VAL A 355 -40.71 -8.80 -5.23
C VAL A 355 -39.69 -9.72 -5.90
N VAL A 356 -39.59 -10.97 -5.45
CA VAL A 356 -38.82 -12.02 -6.12
C VAL A 356 -39.72 -12.65 -7.19
N ARG A 357 -39.73 -12.09 -8.40
CA ARG A 357 -40.26 -12.79 -9.57
C ARG A 357 -39.31 -13.93 -9.92
N GLN A 358 -39.86 -15.12 -10.20
CA GLN A 358 -39.12 -16.26 -10.75
C GLN A 358 -38.37 -15.88 -12.02
#